data_AF-A0A8X6FPZ1-F1
#
_entry.id   AF-A0A8X6FPZ1-F1
#
_cell.length_a   1.000
_cell.length_b   1.000
_cell.length_c   1.000
_cell.angle_alpha   90.00
_cell.angle_beta   90.00
_cell.angle_gamma   90.00
#
_symmetry.space_group_name_H-M   'P 1'
#
loop_
_entity.id
_entity.type
_entity.pdbx_description
1 polymer ?
#
loop_
_entity_poly.entity_id
_entity_poly.type
_entity_poly.pdbx_seq_one_letter_code
_entity_poly.pdbx_strand_id
1 'polypeptide(L)'
;MVLKTLVDAILQSQRDPYNLLHVQLVQTLKKDISRDVTEAFTKSQPLVDQYPELYSSSSSFLDFLFKLCNVPSPPSPYCQGEDLQKRLVTKERELVSLQETLREKGYSYDTEKRDYEMQIKSWREKALQYEATIQSL
;
A
#
# COMPACT_ATOMS: atom_id res chain seq x y z
N MET A 1 16.21 0.59 -38.94
CA MET A 1 16.93 -0.18 -39.99
C MET A 1 16.68 -1.69 -39.91
N VAL A 2 16.59 -2.33 -38.74
CA VAL A 2 16.40 -3.79 -38.58
C VAL A 2 15.07 -4.32 -39.15
N LEU A 3 13.97 -3.58 -38.97
CA LEU A 3 12.64 -3.98 -39.48
C LEU A 3 12.60 -4.08 -41.01
N LYS A 4 13.32 -3.20 -41.71
CA LYS A 4 13.39 -3.19 -43.18
C LYS A 4 14.11 -4.44 -43.69
N THR A 5 15.24 -4.79 -43.08
CA THR A 5 16.01 -6.00 -43.43
C THR A 5 15.20 -7.27 -43.19
N LEU A 6 14.40 -7.31 -42.12
CA LEU A 6 13.47 -8.40 -41.83
C LEU A 6 12.39 -8.53 -42.91
N VAL A 7 11.78 -7.40 -43.30
CA VAL A 7 10.76 -7.36 -44.36
C VAL A 7 11.34 -7.79 -45.71
N ASP A 8 12.54 -7.32 -46.05
CA ASP A 8 13.25 -7.69 -47.28
C ASP A 8 13.59 -9.20 -47.31
N ALA A 9 14.00 -9.78 -46.17
CA ALA A 9 14.25 -11.22 -46.05
C ALA A 9 12.97 -12.06 -46.17
N ILE A 10 11.84 -11.57 -45.63
CA ILE A 10 10.53 -12.21 -45.79
C ILE A 10 10.09 -12.16 -47.27
N LEU A 11 10.23 -11.02 -47.93
CA LEU A 11 9.90 -10.86 -49.35
C LEU A 11 10.78 -11.75 -50.25
N GLN A 12 12.07 -11.88 -49.94
CA GLN A 12 12.97 -12.80 -50.63
C GLN A 12 12.59 -14.27 -50.42
N SER A 13 12.18 -14.65 -49.21
CA SER A 13 11.74 -16.03 -48.91
C SER A 13 10.46 -16.44 -49.68
N GLN A 14 9.61 -15.48 -50.06
CA GLN A 14 8.42 -15.73 -50.88
C GLN A 14 8.75 -15.88 -52.37
N ARG A 15 9.84 -15.26 -52.83
CA ARG A 15 10.28 -15.31 -54.23
C ARG A 15 11.10 -16.55 -54.55
N ASP A 16 11.80 -17.11 -53.57
CA ASP A 16 12.62 -18.31 -53.73
C ASP A 16 12.21 -19.42 -52.74
N PRO A 17 11.20 -20.23 -53.09
CA PRO A 17 10.67 -21.28 -52.22
C PRO A 17 11.65 -22.46 -52.01
N TYR A 18 12.76 -22.51 -52.75
CA TYR A 18 13.76 -23.57 -52.64
C TYR A 18 14.86 -23.25 -51.62
N ASN A 19 14.93 -22.01 -51.14
CA ASN A 19 15.85 -21.62 -50.08
C ASN A 19 15.29 -22.03 -48.71
N LEU A 20 15.46 -23.31 -48.38
CA LEU A 20 14.98 -23.97 -47.16
C LEU A 20 15.36 -23.21 -45.86
N LEU A 21 16.55 -22.61 -45.80
CA LEU A 21 17.00 -21.84 -44.63
C LEU A 21 16.16 -20.57 -44.42
N HIS A 22 15.88 -19.84 -45.51
CA HIS A 22 15.02 -18.65 -45.44
C HIS A 22 13.59 -19.00 -45.07
N VAL A 23 13.03 -20.08 -45.63
CA VAL A 23 11.69 -20.55 -45.29
C VAL A 23 11.58 -20.94 -43.81
N GLN A 24 12.56 -21.69 -43.29
CA GLN A 24 12.62 -22.08 -41.88
C GLN A 24 12.76 -20.87 -40.95
N LEU A 25 13.59 -19.89 -41.31
CA LEU A 25 13.75 -18.65 -40.55
C LEU A 25 12.43 -17.88 -40.46
N VAL A 26 11.73 -17.70 -41.59
CA VAL A 26 10.44 -17.01 -41.62
C VAL A 26 9.35 -17.77 -40.86
N GLN A 27 9.32 -19.09 -40.96
CA GLN A 27 8.39 -19.91 -40.18
C GLN A 27 8.64 -19.80 -38.66
N THR A 28 9.91 -19.78 -38.26
CA THR A 28 10.30 -19.61 -36.85
C THR A 28 9.89 -18.24 -36.33
N LEU A 29 10.19 -17.17 -37.09
CA LEU A 29 9.75 -15.81 -36.77
C LEU A 29 8.23 -15.68 -36.66
N LYS A 30 7.48 -16.28 -37.59
CA LYS A 30 6.01 -16.30 -37.50
C LYS A 30 5.54 -16.97 -36.22
N LYS A 31 6.15 -18.09 -35.83
CA LYS A 31 5.82 -18.83 -34.61
C LYS A 31 6.15 -17.99 -33.36
N ASP A 32 7.31 -17.36 -33.31
CA ASP A 32 7.72 -16.52 -32.18
C ASP A 32 6.82 -15.29 -32.02
N ILE A 33 6.56 -14.55 -33.11
CA ILE A 33 5.64 -13.40 -33.06
C ILE A 33 4.24 -13.83 -32.61
N SER A 34 3.74 -14.97 -33.10
CA SER A 34 2.42 -15.48 -32.71
C SER A 34 2.38 -15.84 -31.22
N ARG A 35 3.45 -16.46 -30.70
CA ARG A 35 3.57 -16.77 -29.27
C ARG A 35 3.61 -15.49 -28.44
N ASP A 36 4.45 -14.54 -28.82
CA ASP A 36 4.65 -13.30 -28.06
C ASP A 36 3.37 -12.46 -28.01
N VAL A 37 2.61 -12.38 -29.10
CA VAL A 37 1.28 -11.73 -29.14
C VAL A 37 0.30 -12.43 -28.22
N THR A 38 0.26 -13.77 -28.24
CA THR A 38 -0.65 -14.55 -27.39
C THR A 38 -0.30 -14.41 -25.91
N GLU A 39 0.99 -14.44 -25.57
CA GLU A 39 1.47 -14.20 -24.22
C GLU A 39 1.17 -12.80 -23.73
N ALA A 40 1.40 -11.78 -24.57
CA ALA A 40 1.09 -10.39 -24.23
C ALA A 40 -0.40 -10.21 -23.96
N PHE A 41 -1.26 -10.80 -24.80
CA PHE A 41 -2.70 -10.80 -24.59
C PHE A 41 -3.09 -11.47 -23.26
N THR A 42 -2.55 -12.66 -22.99
CA THR A 42 -2.84 -13.41 -21.75
C THR A 42 -2.37 -12.65 -20.50
N LYS A 43 -1.17 -12.06 -20.54
CA LYS A 43 -0.63 -11.23 -19.44
C LYS A 43 -1.44 -9.95 -19.23
N SER A 44 -2.08 -9.43 -20.29
CA SER A 44 -2.92 -8.24 -20.22
C SER A 44 -4.35 -8.50 -19.77
N GLN A 45 -4.76 -9.77 -19.59
CA GLN A 45 -6.12 -10.13 -19.14
C GLN A 45 -6.58 -9.35 -17.91
N PRO A 46 -5.75 -9.13 -16.85
CA PRO A 46 -6.17 -8.34 -15.70
C PRO A 46 -6.52 -6.89 -16.03
N LEU A 47 -5.88 -6.30 -17.04
CA LEU A 47 -6.19 -4.94 -17.50
C LEU A 47 -7.53 -4.90 -18.24
N VAL A 48 -7.82 -5.94 -19.03
CA VAL A 48 -9.11 -6.09 -19.71
C VAL A 48 -10.24 -6.24 -18.69
N ASP A 49 -10.02 -7.08 -17.66
CA ASP A 49 -10.98 -7.29 -16.58
C ASP A 49 -11.20 -6.03 -15.73
N GLN A 50 -10.17 -5.19 -15.57
CA GLN A 50 -10.25 -3.92 -14.85
C GLN A 50 -10.99 -2.83 -15.64
N TYR A 51 -10.91 -2.84 -16.96
CA TYR A 51 -11.53 -1.84 -17.85
C TYR A 51 -12.40 -2.49 -18.94
N PRO A 52 -13.44 -3.25 -18.57
CA PRO A 52 -14.21 -4.06 -19.51
C PRO A 52 -15.01 -3.19 -20.50
N GLU A 53 -15.51 -2.04 -20.07
CA GLU A 53 -16.24 -1.12 -20.95
C GLU A 53 -15.31 -0.46 -21.98
N LEU A 54 -14.09 -0.11 -21.56
CA LEU A 54 -13.09 0.45 -22.46
C LEU A 54 -12.68 -0.57 -23.52
N TYR A 55 -12.44 -1.82 -23.10
CA TYR A 55 -12.15 -2.93 -24.01
C TYR A 55 -13.29 -3.16 -25.00
N SER A 56 -14.54 -3.22 -24.51
CA SER A 56 -15.72 -3.45 -25.34
C SER A 56 -15.98 -2.33 -26.35
N SER A 57 -15.60 -1.09 -26.01
CA SER A 57 -15.68 0.07 -26.90
C SER A 57 -14.50 0.22 -27.88
N SER A 58 -13.50 -0.67 -27.79
CA SER A 58 -12.29 -0.62 -28.60
C SER A 58 -12.41 -1.50 -29.84
N SER A 59 -11.91 -0.98 -30.96
CA SER A 59 -11.96 -1.65 -32.26
C SER A 59 -10.95 -2.80 -32.38
N SER A 60 -9.91 -2.79 -31.56
CA SER A 60 -8.88 -3.82 -31.48
C SER A 60 -8.20 -3.79 -30.11
N PHE A 61 -7.43 -4.84 -29.79
CA PHE A 61 -6.61 -4.87 -28.57
C PHE A 61 -5.58 -3.73 -28.53
N LEU A 62 -4.99 -3.35 -29.68
CA LEU A 62 -4.08 -2.20 -29.75
C LEU A 62 -4.78 -0.87 -29.48
N ASP A 63 -5.99 -0.68 -30.03
CA ASP A 63 -6.83 0.50 -29.75
C ASP A 63 -7.18 0.58 -28.26
N PHE A 64 -7.50 -0.55 -27.63
CA PHE A 64 -7.68 -0.63 -26.17
C PHE A 64 -6.44 -0.18 -25.41
N LEU A 65 -5.25 -0.68 -25.76
CA LEU A 65 -4.01 -0.28 -25.09
C LEU A 65 -3.72 1.23 -25.23
N PHE A 66 -3.94 1.81 -26.42
CA PHE A 66 -3.77 3.25 -26.61
C PHE A 66 -4.77 4.08 -25.81
N LYS A 67 -6.03 3.65 -25.75
CA LYS A 67 -7.05 4.29 -24.91
C LYS A 67 -6.69 4.18 -23.43
N LEU A 68 -6.15 3.04 -23.00
CA LEU A 68 -5.71 2.80 -21.62
C LEU A 68 -4.60 3.77 -21.19
N CYS A 69 -3.70 4.17 -22.09
CA CYS A 69 -2.68 5.19 -21.81
C CYS A 69 -3.27 6.58 -21.49
N ASN A 70 -4.48 6.85 -21.96
CA ASN A 70 -5.19 8.11 -21.72
C ASN A 70 -6.17 8.03 -20.54
N VAL A 71 -6.35 6.84 -19.95
CA VAL A 71 -7.12 6.70 -18.72
C VAL A 71 -6.28 7.31 -17.60
N PRO A 72 -6.78 8.34 -16.89
CA PRO A 72 -6.07 8.86 -15.73
C PRO A 72 -5.89 7.70 -14.76
N SER A 73 -4.63 7.42 -14.42
CA SER A 73 -4.29 6.33 -13.52
C SER A 73 -5.15 6.48 -12.26
N PRO A 74 -5.90 5.44 -11.83
CA PRO A 74 -6.53 5.49 -10.52
C PRO A 74 -5.43 5.82 -9.51
N PRO A 75 -5.71 6.65 -8.48
CA PRO A 75 -4.70 7.07 -7.54
C PRO A 75 -3.98 5.83 -7.03
N SER A 76 -2.70 5.74 -7.39
CA SER A 76 -1.88 4.57 -7.11
C SER A 76 -1.98 4.24 -5.62
N PRO A 77 -2.18 2.97 -5.22
CA PRO A 77 -2.13 2.60 -3.81
C PRO A 77 -0.77 2.92 -3.17
N TYR A 78 0.28 3.15 -3.97
CA TYR A 78 1.58 3.62 -3.48
C TYR A 78 1.57 5.10 -3.04
N CYS A 79 0.65 5.93 -3.54
CA CYS A 79 0.48 7.30 -3.02
C CYS A 79 -0.23 7.31 -1.65
N GLN A 80 -0.96 6.25 -1.28
CA GLN A 80 -1.51 6.12 0.08
C GLN A 80 -0.42 5.83 1.12
N GLY A 81 0.73 5.30 0.72
CA GLY A 81 1.84 4.98 1.62
C GLY A 81 2.41 6.20 2.34
N GLU A 82 2.61 7.32 1.62
CA GLU A 82 3.12 8.56 2.22
C GLU A 82 2.11 9.19 3.18
N ASP A 83 0.82 9.18 2.85
CA ASP A 83 -0.23 9.70 3.74
C ASP A 83 -0.45 8.80 4.96
N LEU A 84 -0.37 7.47 4.80
CA LEU A 84 -0.41 6.53 5.91
C LEU A 84 0.80 6.71 6.83
N GLN A 85 2.00 6.91 6.27
CA GLN A 85 3.22 7.10 7.06
C GLN A 85 3.20 8.43 7.81
N LYS A 86 2.73 9.53 7.19
CA LYS A 86 2.52 10.81 7.89
C LYS A 86 1.49 10.66 9.01
N ARG A 87 0.37 9.98 8.75
CA ARG A 87 -0.66 9.72 9.78
C ARG A 87 -0.16 8.84 10.91
N LEU A 88 0.68 7.85 10.62
CA LEU A 88 1.33 7.00 11.63
C LEU A 88 2.24 7.82 12.53
N VAL A 89 3.11 8.65 11.96
CA VAL A 89 4.00 9.54 12.72
C VAL A 89 3.22 10.54 13.59
N THR A 90 2.09 11.07 13.09
CA THR A 90 1.21 11.93 13.90
C THR A 90 0.59 11.14 15.06
N LYS A 91 0.09 9.92 14.81
CA LYS A 91 -0.52 9.09 15.84
C LYS A 91 0.47 8.61 16.89
N GLU A 92 1.72 8.33 16.52
CA GLU A 92 2.80 8.02 17.46
C GLU A 92 3.09 9.21 18.39
N ARG A 93 3.14 10.44 17.86
CA ARG A 93 3.29 11.64 18.72
C ARG A 93 2.11 11.85 19.66
N GLU A 94 0.88 11.65 19.18
CA GLU A 94 -0.32 11.74 20.02
C GLU A 94 -0.28 10.71 21.15
N LEU A 95 0.16 9.48 20.87
CA LEU A 95 0.31 8.43 21.88
C LEU A 95 1.35 8.79 22.95
N VAL A 96 2.50 9.33 22.54
CA VAL A 96 3.54 9.79 23.49
C VAL A 96 3.00 10.90 24.39
N SER A 97 2.31 11.89 23.82
CA SER A 97 1.66 12.98 24.56
C SER A 97 0.62 12.47 25.57
N LEU A 98 -0.21 11.51 25.16
CA LEU A 98 -1.21 10.90 26.06
C LEU A 98 -0.54 10.11 27.19
N GLN A 99 0.57 9.41 26.89
CA GLN A 99 1.33 8.65 27.87
C GLN A 99 1.98 9.57 28.91
N GLU A 100 2.52 10.71 28.49
CA GLU A 100 3.04 11.75 29.39
C GLU A 100 1.93 12.33 30.26
N THR A 101 0.78 12.67 29.67
CA THR A 101 -0.39 13.19 30.42
C THR A 101 -0.89 12.19 31.47
N LEU A 102 -0.96 10.90 31.13
CA LEU A 102 -1.34 9.83 32.05
C LEU A 102 -0.33 9.69 33.19
N ARG A 103 0.96 9.81 32.88
CA ARG A 103 2.04 9.74 33.87
C ARG A 103 1.96 10.92 34.85
N GLU A 104 1.74 12.14 34.36
CA GLU A 104 1.56 13.33 35.20
C GLU A 104 0.34 13.20 36.12
N LYS A 105 -0.80 12.73 35.59
CA LYS A 105 -1.98 12.45 36.40
C LYS A 105 -1.69 11.38 37.46
N GLY A 106 -0.95 10.33 37.11
CA GLY A 106 -0.51 9.30 38.06
C GLY A 106 0.27 9.89 39.24
N TYR A 107 1.25 10.76 38.95
CA TYR A 107 2.00 11.44 40.00
C TYR A 107 1.12 12.33 40.88
N SER A 108 0.16 13.05 40.30
CA SER A 108 -0.80 13.87 41.04
C SER A 108 -1.64 13.04 42.01
N TYR A 109 -2.16 11.89 41.55
CA TYR A 109 -2.92 10.98 42.40
C TYR A 109 -2.08 10.40 43.54
N ASP A 110 -0.81 10.06 43.28
CA ASP A 110 0.09 9.53 44.32
C ASP A 110 0.46 10.60 45.37
N THR A 111 0.54 11.87 44.98
CA THR A 111 0.70 12.97 45.94
C THR A 111 -0.56 13.19 46.78
N GLU A 112 -1.73 13.30 46.14
CA GLU A 112 -3.00 13.48 46.87
C GLU A 112 -3.27 12.33 47.83
N LYS A 113 -3.02 11.08 47.40
CA LYS A 113 -3.16 9.90 48.27
C LYS A 113 -2.29 10.01 49.53
N ARG A 114 -1.03 10.41 49.39
CA ARG A 114 -0.12 10.58 50.54
C ARG A 114 -0.61 11.66 51.49
N ASP A 115 -1.14 12.76 50.97
CA ASP A 115 -1.68 13.84 51.79
C ASP A 115 -2.91 13.37 52.58
N TYR A 116 -3.83 12.62 51.95
CA TYR A 116 -4.97 12.02 52.64
C TYR A 116 -4.52 11.00 53.71
N GLU A 117 -3.54 10.15 53.43
CA GLU A 117 -3.00 9.19 54.39
C GLU A 117 -2.40 9.90 55.63
N MET A 118 -1.68 11.01 55.43
CA MET A 118 -1.16 11.83 56.53
C MET A 118 -2.29 12.47 57.36
N GLN A 119 -3.32 13.01 56.69
CA GLN A 119 -4.47 13.59 57.39
C GLN A 119 -5.21 12.56 58.23
N ILE A 120 -5.48 11.37 57.68
CA ILE A 120 -6.14 10.27 58.39
C ILE A 120 -5.32 9.87 59.62
N LYS A 121 -4.00 9.76 59.49
CA LYS A 121 -3.13 9.44 60.62
C LYS A 121 -3.21 10.50 61.72
N SER A 122 -3.14 11.78 61.36
CA SER A 122 -3.27 12.89 62.31
C SER A 122 -4.63 12.89 63.02
N TRP A 123 -5.72 12.63 62.31
CA TRP A 123 -7.06 12.58 62.90
C TRP A 123 -7.21 11.41 63.87
N ARG A 124 -6.64 10.24 63.56
CA ARG A 124 -6.61 9.09 64.48
C ARG A 124 -5.83 9.40 65.76
N GLU A 125 -4.67 10.05 65.65
CA GLU A 125 -3.89 10.46 66.82
C GLU A 125 -4.65 11.45 67.71
N LYS A 126 -5.32 12.44 67.12
CA LYS A 126 -6.17 13.37 67.87
C LYS A 126 -7.34 12.67 68.55
N ALA A 127 -8.02 11.74 67.86
CA ALA A 127 -9.12 10.98 68.44
C ALA A 127 -8.68 10.17 69.67
N LEU A 128 -7.52 9.50 69.60
CA LEU A 128 -6.93 8.77 70.72
C LEU A 128 -6.59 9.69 71.90
N GLN A 129 -6.07 10.89 71.64
CA GLN A 129 -5.81 11.89 72.69
C GLN A 129 -7.10 12.35 73.38
N TYR A 130 -8.16 12.60 72.62
CA TYR A 130 -9.47 12.95 73.19
C TYR A 130 -10.05 11.82 74.02
N GLU A 131 -10.01 10.58 73.55
CA GLU A 131 -10.45 9.40 74.32
C GLU A 131 -9.68 9.24 75.63
N ALA A 132 -8.35 9.36 75.60
CA ALA A 132 -7.51 9.30 76.79
C ALA A 132 -7.85 10.41 77.80
N THR A 133 -8.13 11.62 77.30
CA THR A 133 -8.51 12.76 78.15
C THR A 133 -9.86 12.51 78.83
N ILE A 134 -10.85 12.00 78.10
CA ILE A 134 -12.18 11.68 78.63
C ILE A 134 -12.10 10.58 79.69
N GLN A 135 -11.25 9.56 79.51
CA GLN A 135 -11.06 8.48 80.49
C GLN A 135 -10.33 8.92 81.77
N SER A 136 -9.66 10.07 81.74
CA SER A 136 -8.91 10.62 82.87
C SER A 136 -9.71 11.62 83.75
N LEU A 137 -10.95 11.93 83.35
CA LEU A 137 -11.92 12.77 84.07
C LEU A 137 -12.86 11.91 84.92
#